data_AF-C9S6Z0-F1
#
_entry.id   AF-C9S6Z0-F1
#
_cell.length_a   1.000
_cell.length_b   1.000
_cell.length_c   1.000
_cell.angle_alpha   90.00
_cell.angle_beta   90.00
_cell.angle_gamma   90.00
#
_symmetry.space_group_name_H-M   'P 1'
#
loop_
_entity.id
_entity.type
_entity.pdbx_description
1 polymer ?
#
loop_
_entity_poly.entity_id
_entity_poly.type
_entity_poly.pdbx_seq_one_letter_code
_entity_poly.pdbx_strand_id
1 'polypeptide(L)'
;MSKTLRHARISPHRSGTRGHSDHGWLNTYHSFSFADWYNPDYTHFGALRVLNEDRGAEGDASADQFYRMHRGDVQFTTGGTGIAHSEMNEHQRDTVHFLQIWAIPWKRGLPPNYHTRHFDDDAKRAAFVPILSPLKGGPDASVAEEKAAEPAVEGTIPIHADLVMGAGIIAPGRAFEWSIGGRGTTQTKRKVFVHLPMTKSGKAKIRIDGRDDAVLSEGDGAFIDAVHAGDKLGVESVGEAEAEVIVLDTA
;
A
#
# COMPACT_ATOMS: atom_id res chain seq x y z
N MET A 1 22.57 7.47 -12.84
CA MET A 1 22.26 7.25 -11.41
C MET A 1 21.38 8.39 -10.97
N SER A 2 20.20 8.09 -10.40
CA SER A 2 19.35 9.12 -9.80
C SER A 2 20.11 9.78 -8.64
N LYS A 3 19.94 11.09 -8.46
CA LYS A 3 20.66 11.84 -7.44
C LYS A 3 20.06 11.49 -6.08
N THR A 4 20.85 10.89 -5.19
CA THR A 4 20.44 10.53 -3.81
C THR A 4 19.67 11.68 -3.16
N LEU A 5 18.51 11.39 -2.57
CA LEU A 5 17.65 12.34 -1.86
C LEU A 5 18.24 12.72 -0.50
N ARG A 6 19.37 13.41 -0.48
CA ARG A 6 20.15 13.70 0.76
C ARG A 6 19.35 14.37 1.88
N HIS A 7 18.28 15.08 1.57
CA HIS A 7 17.39 15.72 2.55
C HIS A 7 16.34 14.77 3.15
N ALA A 8 16.06 13.63 2.51
CA ALA A 8 15.10 12.65 2.99
C ALA A 8 15.65 11.91 4.22
N ARG A 9 14.81 11.81 5.26
CA ARG A 9 15.06 10.93 6.40
C ARG A 9 14.41 9.59 6.13
N ILE A 10 15.21 8.53 6.15
CA ILE A 10 14.75 7.15 5.89
C ILE A 10 14.95 6.36 7.17
N SER A 11 13.86 5.84 7.73
CA SER A 11 13.85 5.06 8.97
C SER A 11 13.31 3.65 8.67
N PRO A 12 14.19 2.64 8.55
CA PRO A 12 13.75 1.26 8.35
C PRO A 12 12.83 0.77 9.48
N HIS A 13 11.75 0.10 9.11
CA HIS A 13 10.79 -0.55 9.99
C HIS A 13 10.92 -2.06 9.81
N ARG A 14 11.58 -2.73 10.75
CA ARG A 14 11.97 -4.14 10.56
C ARG A 14 10.79 -5.07 10.78
N SER A 15 10.69 -6.13 9.99
CA SER A 15 9.62 -7.13 10.05
C SER A 15 9.46 -7.70 11.46
N GLY A 16 10.58 -8.00 12.14
CA GLY A 16 10.60 -8.50 13.52
C GLY A 16 10.19 -7.49 14.60
N THR A 17 9.90 -6.23 14.24
CA THR A 17 9.39 -5.19 15.15
C THR A 17 7.90 -4.89 14.91
N ARG A 18 7.27 -5.54 13.93
CA ARG A 18 5.83 -5.45 13.68
C ARG A 18 5.04 -6.19 14.76
N GLY A 19 3.79 -5.79 14.95
CA GLY A 19 2.84 -6.61 15.68
C GLY A 19 2.65 -7.95 14.94
N HIS A 20 2.44 -9.02 15.68
CA HIS A 20 2.24 -10.35 15.10
C HIS A 20 1.17 -11.10 15.88
N SER A 21 0.20 -11.67 15.15
CA SER A 21 -0.82 -12.55 15.71
C SER A 21 -0.97 -13.77 14.81
N ASP A 22 -0.99 -14.95 15.43
CA ASP A 22 -1.26 -16.23 14.74
C ASP A 22 -2.44 -16.92 15.44
N HIS A 23 -3.57 -16.96 14.74
CA HIS A 23 -4.82 -17.58 15.21
C HIS A 23 -5.03 -18.99 14.61
N GLY A 24 -4.02 -19.56 13.96
CA GLY A 24 -4.10 -20.82 13.22
C GLY A 24 -4.74 -20.69 11.84
N TRP A 25 -5.89 -20.01 11.75
CA TRP A 25 -6.58 -19.73 10.46
C TRP A 25 -6.14 -18.41 9.81
N LEU A 26 -5.59 -17.48 10.59
CA LEU A 26 -5.05 -16.19 10.13
C LEU A 26 -3.70 -15.93 10.80
N ASN A 27 -2.68 -15.66 9.99
CA ASN A 27 -1.38 -15.21 10.43
C ASN A 27 -1.16 -13.79 9.87
N THR A 28 -1.06 -12.81 10.77
CA THR A 28 -1.10 -11.38 10.42
C THR A 28 0.05 -10.61 11.05
N TYR A 29 0.65 -9.71 10.28
CA TYR A 29 1.70 -8.80 10.73
C TYR A 29 1.26 -7.35 10.60
N HIS A 30 1.37 -6.57 11.68
CA HIS A 30 0.87 -5.21 11.79
C HIS A 30 2.01 -4.18 11.77
N SER A 31 2.07 -3.33 10.74
CA SER A 31 3.04 -2.22 10.70
C SER A 31 2.57 -0.99 11.50
N PHE A 32 1.27 -0.93 11.83
CA PHE A 32 0.67 0.11 12.67
C PHE A 32 -0.18 -0.53 13.77
N SER A 33 -0.38 0.19 14.88
CA SER A 33 -1.21 -0.26 16.01
C SER A 33 -2.58 -0.70 15.53
N PHE A 34 -2.96 -1.94 15.84
CA PHE A 34 -4.17 -2.56 15.34
C PHE A 34 -4.62 -3.69 16.28
N ALA A 35 -5.95 -3.84 16.42
CA ALA A 35 -6.56 -4.78 17.36
C ALA A 35 -5.93 -4.66 18.77
N ASP A 36 -5.49 -5.78 19.35
CA ASP A 36 -4.90 -5.83 20.69
C ASP A 36 -3.41 -5.43 20.73
N TRP A 37 -2.78 -5.23 19.57
CA TRP A 37 -1.39 -4.79 19.50
C TRP A 37 -1.28 -3.26 19.43
N TYR A 38 -0.62 -2.67 20.43
CA TYR A 38 -0.42 -1.23 20.53
C TYR A 38 1.06 -0.86 20.61
N ASN A 39 1.46 0.08 19.75
CA ASN A 39 2.75 0.74 19.80
C ASN A 39 2.56 2.26 19.55
N PRO A 40 2.86 3.14 20.53
CA PRO A 40 2.61 4.58 20.41
C PRO A 40 3.39 5.23 19.26
N ASP A 41 4.54 4.68 18.86
CA ASP A 41 5.36 5.19 17.77
C ASP A 41 4.78 4.84 16.38
N TYR A 42 3.90 3.84 16.31
CA TYR A 42 3.31 3.33 15.07
C TYR A 42 1.79 3.44 15.06
N THR A 43 1.24 4.57 15.51
CA THR A 43 -0.21 4.80 15.49
C THR A 43 -0.74 5.29 14.14
N HIS A 44 0.09 5.98 13.35
CA HIS A 44 -0.25 6.50 12.03
C HIS A 44 0.99 7.03 11.30
N PHE A 45 0.87 7.22 9.97
CA PHE A 45 1.87 7.93 9.18
C PHE A 45 1.19 8.70 8.04
N GLY A 46 1.09 10.02 8.18
CA GLY A 46 0.25 10.84 7.29
C GLY A 46 -1.22 10.39 7.38
N ALA A 47 -1.84 10.07 6.24
CA ALA A 47 -3.19 9.51 6.21
C ALA A 47 -3.25 8.00 6.56
N LEU A 48 -2.13 7.27 6.52
CA LEU A 48 -2.10 5.83 6.79
C LEU A 48 -2.42 5.53 8.26
N ARG A 49 -3.21 4.48 8.49
CA ARG A 49 -3.61 4.02 9.83
C ARG A 49 -3.36 2.53 10.04
N VAL A 50 -3.50 1.71 9.00
CA VAL A 50 -3.31 0.26 9.08
C VAL A 50 -2.55 -0.19 7.83
N LEU A 51 -1.60 -1.09 8.03
CA LEU A 51 -1.03 -1.94 7.00
C LEU A 51 -0.78 -3.29 7.65
N ASN A 52 -1.63 -4.24 7.30
CA ASN A 52 -1.51 -5.63 7.70
C ASN A 52 -1.05 -6.46 6.50
N GLU A 53 -0.19 -7.43 6.76
CA GLU A 53 0.18 -8.44 5.79
C GLU A 53 -0.32 -9.80 6.26
N ASP A 54 -1.34 -10.30 5.57
CA ASP A 54 -2.22 -11.34 6.05
C ASP A 54 -2.08 -12.62 5.22
N ARG A 55 -2.05 -13.75 5.91
CA ARG A 55 -2.17 -15.10 5.32
C ARG A 55 -3.37 -15.81 5.93
N GLY A 56 -4.35 -16.14 5.09
CA GLY A 56 -5.62 -16.74 5.51
C GLY A 56 -5.86 -18.13 4.94
N ALA A 57 -6.31 -19.06 5.78
CA ALA A 57 -6.82 -20.38 5.40
C ALA A 57 -8.32 -20.30 5.02
N GLU A 58 -8.89 -21.42 4.55
CA GLU A 58 -10.30 -21.53 4.11
C GLU A 58 -11.30 -20.99 5.15
N GLY A 59 -12.39 -20.36 4.69
CA GLY A 59 -13.54 -19.96 5.50
C GLY A 59 -14.88 -20.46 4.92
N ASP A 60 -15.99 -20.29 5.66
CA ASP A 60 -17.34 -20.61 5.17
C ASP A 60 -17.95 -19.43 4.40
N ALA A 61 -18.46 -19.69 3.19
CA ALA A 61 -19.16 -18.70 2.36
C ALA A 61 -20.68 -18.87 2.50
N SER A 62 -21.36 -17.94 3.18
CA SER A 62 -22.81 -17.99 3.35
C SER A 62 -23.55 -16.70 2.95
N ALA A 63 -22.99 -15.89 2.04
CA ALA A 63 -23.60 -14.64 1.59
C ALA A 63 -23.86 -14.61 0.08
N ASP A 64 -24.99 -14.02 -0.32
CA ASP A 64 -25.57 -14.07 -1.67
C ASP A 64 -24.84 -13.21 -2.73
N GLN A 65 -23.81 -12.43 -2.33
CA GLN A 65 -22.99 -11.61 -3.23
C GLN A 65 -21.51 -11.71 -2.84
N PHE A 66 -20.69 -12.31 -3.70
CA PHE A 66 -19.23 -12.35 -3.53
C PHE A 66 -18.54 -11.76 -4.76
N TYR A 67 -17.55 -10.91 -4.54
CA TYR A 67 -16.56 -10.59 -5.56
C TYR A 67 -15.33 -11.47 -5.32
N ARG A 68 -14.96 -12.26 -6.32
CA ARG A 68 -13.76 -13.11 -6.23
C ARG A 68 -12.55 -12.32 -6.71
N MET A 69 -11.63 -12.08 -5.79
CA MET A 69 -10.36 -11.43 -6.08
C MET A 69 -9.30 -12.46 -6.46
N HIS A 70 -8.46 -12.12 -7.43
CA HIS A 70 -7.31 -12.89 -7.88
C HIS A 70 -6.01 -12.10 -7.64
N ARG A 71 -4.87 -12.77 -7.81
CA ARG A 71 -3.56 -12.10 -7.78
C ARG A 71 -3.56 -10.89 -8.72
N GLY A 72 -3.17 -9.73 -8.19
CA GLY A 72 -3.12 -8.48 -8.93
C GLY A 72 -4.37 -7.62 -8.84
N ASP A 73 -5.47 -8.14 -8.29
CA ASP A 73 -6.67 -7.35 -8.03
C ASP A 73 -6.49 -6.46 -6.80
N VAL A 74 -7.07 -5.27 -6.86
CA VAL A 74 -7.22 -4.35 -5.73
C VAL A 74 -8.69 -4.04 -5.58
N GLN A 75 -9.22 -4.30 -4.38
CA GLN A 75 -10.52 -3.83 -3.94
C GLN A 75 -10.29 -2.68 -2.95
N PHE A 76 -10.94 -1.57 -3.21
CA PHE A 76 -10.91 -0.38 -2.36
C PHE A 76 -12.33 -0.05 -1.92
N THR A 77 -12.49 0.16 -0.62
CA THR A 77 -13.79 0.37 0.00
C THR A 77 -13.81 1.66 0.80
N THR A 78 -14.74 2.56 0.47
CA THR A 78 -15.09 3.70 1.32
C THR A 78 -16.13 3.23 2.32
N GLY A 79 -15.73 3.07 3.60
CA GLY A 79 -16.64 2.60 4.66
C GLY A 79 -17.75 3.61 5.03
N GLY A 80 -17.44 4.91 4.96
CA GLY A 80 -18.46 5.96 4.91
C GLY A 80 -19.43 6.01 6.11
N THR A 81 -20.73 6.12 5.82
CA THR A 81 -21.82 6.05 6.82
C THR A 81 -21.97 4.68 7.49
N GLY A 82 -21.21 3.68 7.05
CA GLY A 82 -21.23 2.33 7.57
C GLY A 82 -21.42 1.30 6.47
N ILE A 83 -20.70 0.19 6.60
CA ILE A 83 -20.82 -1.01 5.77
C ILE A 83 -20.81 -2.23 6.68
N ALA A 84 -21.41 -3.33 6.21
CA ALA A 84 -21.13 -4.66 6.69
C ALA A 84 -20.49 -5.44 5.54
N HIS A 85 -19.36 -6.09 5.80
CA HIS A 85 -18.67 -6.94 4.82
C HIS A 85 -18.00 -8.11 5.52
N SER A 86 -17.67 -9.14 4.74
CA SER A 86 -16.91 -10.31 5.15
C SER A 86 -15.91 -10.65 4.06
N GLU A 87 -14.70 -11.02 4.45
CA GLU A 87 -13.64 -11.47 3.56
C GLU A 87 -13.25 -12.88 3.95
N MET A 88 -13.00 -13.74 2.96
CA MET A 88 -12.69 -15.15 3.20
C MET A 88 -11.84 -15.71 2.07
N ASN A 89 -11.06 -16.74 2.39
CA ASN A 89 -10.40 -17.56 1.39
C ASN A 89 -11.35 -18.70 1.01
N GLU A 90 -11.78 -18.74 -0.25
CA GLU A 90 -12.65 -19.81 -0.77
C GLU A 90 -11.89 -21.09 -1.15
N HIS A 91 -10.55 -21.07 -1.11
CA HIS A 91 -9.74 -22.17 -1.61
C HIS A 91 -9.43 -23.17 -0.48
N GLN A 92 -9.69 -24.46 -0.74
CA GLN A 92 -9.61 -25.55 0.25
C GLN A 92 -8.19 -25.99 0.64
N ARG A 93 -7.17 -25.51 -0.08
CA ARG A 93 -5.79 -25.98 0.07
C ARG A 93 -4.81 -24.82 0.20
N ASP A 94 -4.80 -24.00 -0.83
CA ASP A 94 -3.90 -22.86 -0.92
C ASP A 94 -4.34 -21.71 0.00
N THR A 95 -3.35 -21.13 0.67
CA THR A 95 -3.49 -19.95 1.51
C THR A 95 -3.55 -18.69 0.64
N VAL A 96 -4.46 -17.77 0.96
CA VAL A 96 -4.44 -16.42 0.37
C VAL A 96 -3.40 -15.57 1.08
N HIS A 97 -2.63 -14.77 0.34
CA HIS A 97 -1.69 -13.79 0.89
C HIS A 97 -2.01 -12.41 0.32
N PHE A 98 -2.38 -11.46 1.18
CA PHE A 98 -2.81 -10.12 0.77
C PHE A 98 -2.38 -9.05 1.76
N LEU A 99 -2.54 -7.78 1.37
CA LEU A 99 -2.33 -6.63 2.23
C LEU A 99 -3.67 -5.97 2.54
N GLN A 100 -3.93 -5.70 3.82
CA GLN A 100 -5.04 -4.85 4.23
C GLN A 100 -4.53 -3.48 4.65
N ILE A 101 -4.94 -2.43 3.95
CA ILE A 101 -4.41 -1.07 4.12
C ILE A 101 -5.56 -0.11 4.42
N TRP A 102 -5.47 0.63 5.52
CA TRP A 102 -6.46 1.66 5.87
C TRP A 102 -5.83 3.05 5.87
N ALA A 103 -6.57 4.00 5.31
CA ALA A 103 -6.27 5.41 5.36
C ALA A 103 -7.46 6.19 5.92
N ILE A 104 -7.18 7.27 6.64
CA ILE A 104 -8.25 8.15 7.12
C ILE A 104 -8.71 9.08 5.99
N PRO A 105 -10.01 9.18 5.71
CA PRO A 105 -10.49 10.10 4.68
C PRO A 105 -10.50 11.54 5.19
N TRP A 106 -10.44 12.51 4.27
CA TRP A 106 -10.57 13.94 4.60
C TRP A 106 -11.97 14.32 5.11
N LYS A 107 -12.98 13.47 4.86
CA LYS A 107 -14.37 13.70 5.26
C LYS A 107 -14.98 12.45 5.84
N ARG A 108 -15.74 12.62 6.92
CA ARG A 108 -16.54 11.57 7.56
C ARG A 108 -17.91 11.46 6.91
N GLY A 109 -18.55 10.31 7.06
CA GLY A 109 -19.93 10.10 6.57
C GLY A 109 -20.06 10.18 5.05
N LEU A 110 -18.98 9.87 4.32
CA LEU A 110 -19.04 9.71 2.86
C LEU A 110 -20.02 8.58 2.51
N PRO A 111 -20.68 8.63 1.33
CA PRO A 111 -21.46 7.49 0.85
C PRO A 111 -20.56 6.25 0.73
N PRO A 112 -21.00 5.08 1.20
CA PRO A 112 -20.26 3.85 0.98
C PRO A 112 -20.05 3.56 -0.50
N ASN A 113 -18.86 3.10 -0.86
CA ASN A 113 -18.55 2.78 -2.25
C ASN A 113 -17.47 1.68 -2.34
N TYR A 114 -17.51 0.92 -3.43
CA TYR A 114 -16.56 -0.14 -3.74
C TYR A 114 -15.97 0.10 -5.13
N HIS A 115 -14.66 -0.03 -5.23
CA HIS A 115 -13.95 -0.08 -6.50
C HIS A 115 -13.14 -1.35 -6.56
N THR A 116 -13.26 -2.10 -7.66
CA THR A 116 -12.39 -3.26 -7.90
C THR A 116 -11.72 -3.14 -9.25
N ARG A 117 -10.42 -3.38 -9.29
CA ARG A 117 -9.63 -3.28 -10.52
C ARG A 117 -8.45 -4.25 -10.51
N HIS A 118 -8.18 -4.84 -11.67
CA HIS A 118 -6.98 -5.63 -11.91
C HIS A 118 -5.80 -4.75 -12.32
N PHE A 119 -4.61 -5.06 -11.83
CA PHE A 119 -3.36 -4.45 -12.25
C PHE A 119 -2.34 -5.51 -12.63
N ASP A 120 -2.00 -5.54 -13.92
CA ASP A 120 -1.14 -6.57 -14.52
C ASP A 120 0.27 -6.58 -13.91
N ASP A 121 0.75 -7.77 -13.57
CA ASP A 121 2.11 -7.95 -13.05
C ASP A 121 3.18 -7.57 -14.09
N ASP A 122 2.91 -7.73 -15.38
CA ASP A 122 3.87 -7.32 -16.42
C ASP A 122 4.02 -5.79 -16.48
N ALA A 123 2.95 -5.04 -16.22
CA ALA A 123 3.04 -3.59 -16.07
C ALA A 123 3.86 -3.23 -14.82
N LYS A 124 3.66 -3.93 -13.70
CA LYS A 124 4.46 -3.76 -12.48
C LYS A 124 5.92 -4.16 -12.68
N ARG A 125 6.23 -5.10 -13.58
CA ARG A 125 7.61 -5.47 -13.97
C ARG A 125 8.28 -4.46 -14.88
N ALA A 126 7.52 -3.60 -15.54
CA ALA A 126 8.05 -2.54 -16.39
C ALA A 126 8.43 -1.29 -15.58
N ALA A 127 7.59 -0.89 -14.63
CA ALA A 127 7.80 0.27 -13.77
C ALA A 127 6.87 0.21 -12.54
N PHE A 128 6.99 1.18 -11.64
CA PHE A 128 5.94 1.42 -10.66
C PHE A 128 4.62 1.80 -11.36
N VAL A 129 3.58 1.01 -11.11
CA VAL A 129 2.21 1.25 -11.56
C VAL A 129 1.47 2.01 -10.45
N PRO A 130 0.89 3.19 -10.74
CA PRO A 130 0.03 3.87 -9.78
C PRO A 130 -1.29 3.09 -9.65
N ILE A 131 -1.74 2.90 -8.41
CA ILE A 131 -2.89 2.07 -8.02
C ILE A 131 -4.03 2.93 -7.50
N LEU A 132 -3.74 3.77 -6.50
CA LEU A 132 -4.71 4.71 -5.90
C LEU A 132 -4.22 6.14 -6.15
N SER A 133 -5.13 7.08 -6.37
CA SER A 133 -4.83 8.51 -6.32
C SER A 133 -6.02 9.30 -5.77
N PRO A 134 -5.82 10.54 -5.26
CA PRO A 134 -6.91 11.32 -4.69
C PRO A 134 -8.10 11.45 -5.64
N LEU A 135 -9.32 11.48 -5.10
CA LEU A 135 -10.49 11.93 -5.85
C LEU A 135 -10.21 13.32 -6.43
N LYS A 136 -10.40 13.50 -7.73
CA LYS A 136 -10.10 14.73 -8.46
C LYS A 136 -10.85 15.96 -7.93
N GLY A 137 -12.08 15.78 -7.44
CA GLY A 137 -12.88 16.84 -6.81
C GLY A 137 -12.35 17.28 -5.43
N GLY A 138 -11.43 16.52 -4.82
CA GLY A 138 -10.81 16.86 -3.54
C GLY A 138 -11.78 16.86 -2.35
N PRO A 139 -11.40 17.52 -1.23
CA PRO A 139 -12.21 17.57 0.00
C PRO A 139 -13.59 18.19 -0.14
N ASP A 140 -13.73 19.12 -1.09
CA ASP A 140 -14.94 19.92 -1.32
C ASP A 140 -15.73 19.44 -2.55
N ALA A 141 -15.52 18.19 -2.98
CA ALA A 141 -16.19 17.59 -4.12
C ALA A 141 -17.72 17.76 -4.04
N SER A 142 -18.30 18.23 -5.13
CA SER A 142 -19.75 18.31 -5.31
C SER A 142 -20.37 16.90 -5.39
N VAL A 143 -21.69 16.81 -5.23
CA VAL A 143 -22.43 15.55 -5.39
C VAL A 143 -22.19 14.91 -6.76
N ALA A 144 -22.02 15.72 -7.81
CA ALA A 144 -21.73 15.24 -9.14
C ALA A 144 -20.32 14.64 -9.25
N GLU A 145 -19.32 15.26 -8.62
CA GLU A 145 -17.93 14.77 -8.59
C GLU A 145 -17.79 13.51 -7.74
N GLU A 146 -18.48 13.44 -6.59
CA GLU A 146 -18.56 12.23 -5.76
C GLU A 146 -19.18 11.07 -6.53
N LYS A 147 -20.24 11.34 -7.31
CA LYS A 147 -20.88 10.33 -8.17
C LYS A 147 -19.98 9.91 -9.33
N ALA A 148 -19.25 10.85 -9.93
CA ALA A 148 -18.34 10.56 -11.03
C ALA A 148 -17.13 9.74 -10.57
N ALA A 149 -16.70 9.93 -9.32
CA ALA A 149 -15.59 9.21 -8.70
C ALA A 149 -14.32 9.22 -9.58
N GLU A 150 -14.01 10.36 -10.18
CA GLU A 150 -12.83 10.49 -11.05
C GLU A 150 -11.54 10.55 -10.22
N PRO A 151 -10.53 9.71 -10.50
CA PRO A 151 -9.22 9.83 -9.86
C PRO A 151 -8.43 11.01 -10.44
N ALA A 152 -7.51 11.56 -9.64
CA ALA A 152 -6.57 12.58 -10.07
C ALA A 152 -5.56 12.06 -11.11
N VAL A 153 -5.23 10.77 -11.05
CA VAL A 153 -4.38 10.06 -12.02
C VAL A 153 -5.23 9.05 -12.79
N GLU A 154 -5.30 9.22 -14.11
CA GLU A 154 -6.02 8.30 -14.98
C GLU A 154 -5.52 6.86 -14.81
N GLY A 155 -6.44 5.90 -14.80
CA GLY A 155 -6.11 4.49 -14.64
C GLY A 155 -5.93 4.02 -13.19
N THR A 156 -6.05 4.91 -12.22
CA THR A 156 -6.04 4.56 -10.78
C THR A 156 -7.46 4.44 -10.21
N ILE A 157 -7.57 4.02 -8.96
CA ILE A 157 -8.80 4.06 -8.17
C ILE A 157 -8.81 5.36 -7.35
N PRO A 158 -9.92 6.13 -7.31
CA PRO A 158 -10.04 7.33 -6.50
C PRO A 158 -10.03 6.99 -4.99
N ILE A 159 -9.33 7.78 -4.18
CA ILE A 159 -9.39 7.73 -2.73
C ILE A 159 -9.74 9.10 -2.13
N HIS A 160 -10.56 9.12 -1.07
CA HIS A 160 -10.91 10.33 -0.33
C HIS A 160 -9.84 10.78 0.66
N ALA A 161 -8.57 10.67 0.28
CA ALA A 161 -7.42 11.09 1.07
C ALA A 161 -6.33 11.64 0.14
N ASP A 162 -5.46 12.50 0.66
CA ASP A 162 -4.26 12.94 -0.05
C ASP A 162 -3.19 11.83 0.03
N LEU A 163 -3.45 10.76 -0.72
CA LEU A 163 -2.68 9.54 -0.76
C LEU A 163 -2.60 9.02 -2.20
N VAL A 164 -1.40 8.69 -2.64
CA VAL A 164 -1.14 7.92 -3.86
C VAL A 164 -0.51 6.60 -3.46
N MET A 165 -0.97 5.52 -4.06
CA MET A 165 -0.37 4.19 -3.89
C MET A 165 0.24 3.74 -5.21
N GLY A 166 1.39 3.09 -5.17
CA GLY A 166 1.99 2.43 -6.32
C GLY A 166 2.52 1.04 -5.97
N ALA A 167 2.64 0.19 -6.99
CA ALA A 167 3.24 -1.13 -6.86
C ALA A 167 4.22 -1.40 -8.02
N GLY A 168 5.32 -2.09 -7.75
CA GLY A 168 6.30 -2.48 -8.76
C GLY A 168 6.93 -3.83 -8.43
N ILE A 169 7.33 -4.59 -9.44
CA ILE A 169 8.00 -5.89 -9.31
C ILE A 169 9.38 -5.77 -9.95
N ILE A 170 10.41 -5.68 -9.12
CA ILE A 170 11.76 -5.30 -9.54
C ILE A 170 12.64 -6.55 -9.62
N ALA A 171 13.08 -6.93 -10.82
CA ALA A 171 14.02 -8.04 -11.00
C ALA A 171 15.37 -7.78 -10.31
N PRO A 172 16.11 -8.81 -9.86
CA PRO A 172 17.42 -8.65 -9.24
C PRO A 172 18.39 -7.77 -10.04
N GLY A 173 19.07 -6.84 -9.37
CA GLY A 173 20.00 -5.89 -9.97
C GLY A 173 19.34 -4.78 -10.79
N ARG A 174 18.01 -4.70 -10.83
CA ARG A 174 17.26 -3.59 -11.45
C ARG A 174 16.86 -2.57 -10.38
N ALA A 175 16.58 -1.36 -10.84
CA ALA A 175 16.06 -0.30 -9.99
C ALA A 175 14.93 0.44 -10.70
N PHE A 176 13.92 0.82 -9.92
CA PHE A 176 12.84 1.72 -10.34
C PHE A 176 12.94 3.05 -9.60
N GLU A 177 12.26 4.05 -10.13
CA GLU A 177 12.15 5.38 -9.52
C GLU A 177 10.67 5.72 -9.31
N TRP A 178 10.31 6.04 -8.08
CA TRP A 178 9.01 6.63 -7.76
C TRP A 178 9.12 8.15 -7.75
N SER A 179 8.18 8.82 -8.44
CA SER A 179 8.07 10.28 -8.37
C SER A 179 7.13 10.63 -7.21
N ILE A 180 7.68 11.21 -6.15
CA ILE A 180 6.93 11.53 -4.93
C ILE A 180 5.77 12.49 -5.27
N GLY A 181 4.62 12.24 -4.64
CA GLY A 181 3.32 12.83 -4.96
C GLY A 181 2.58 12.16 -6.13
N GLY A 182 3.23 11.25 -6.87
CA GLY A 182 2.61 10.41 -7.91
C GLY A 182 1.88 11.16 -9.03
N ARG A 183 2.12 12.48 -9.17
CA ARG A 183 1.38 13.42 -10.04
C ARG A 183 -0.11 13.60 -9.69
N GLY A 184 -0.58 13.07 -8.56
CA GLY A 184 -1.98 13.11 -8.15
C GLY A 184 -2.30 14.06 -6.99
N THR A 185 -1.28 14.65 -6.36
CA THR A 185 -1.43 15.48 -5.16
C THR A 185 -1.22 16.98 -5.44
N THR A 186 -1.84 17.81 -4.62
CA THR A 186 -1.62 19.26 -4.56
C THR A 186 -0.69 19.67 -3.42
N GLN A 187 -0.49 18.84 -2.41
CA GLN A 187 0.41 19.15 -1.29
C GLN A 187 1.86 18.84 -1.64
N THR A 188 2.74 19.78 -1.33
CA THR A 188 4.17 19.64 -1.65
C THR A 188 4.95 18.88 -0.60
N LYS A 189 4.65 19.00 0.69
CA LYS A 189 5.30 18.21 1.74
C LYS A 189 4.68 16.82 1.77
N ARG A 190 5.53 15.79 1.74
CA ARG A 190 5.10 14.39 1.63
C ARG A 190 5.81 13.51 2.64
N LYS A 191 5.21 12.35 2.85
CA LYS A 191 5.71 11.22 3.61
C LYS A 191 5.48 9.97 2.74
N VAL A 192 6.45 9.08 2.72
CA VAL A 192 6.36 7.84 1.93
C VAL A 192 6.63 6.65 2.83
N PHE A 193 5.71 5.70 2.87
CA PHE A 193 5.94 4.39 3.45
C PHE A 193 6.18 3.40 2.33
N VAL A 194 7.37 2.79 2.32
CA VAL A 194 7.70 1.69 1.41
C VAL A 194 7.55 0.39 2.16
N HIS A 195 6.89 -0.61 1.58
CA HIS A 195 6.76 -1.96 2.13
C HIS A 195 7.28 -3.00 1.13
N LEU A 196 8.05 -3.98 1.61
CA LEU A 196 8.48 -5.15 0.83
C LEU A 196 7.73 -6.38 1.33
N PRO A 197 6.63 -6.82 0.68
CA PRO A 197 5.86 -7.98 1.12
C PRO A 197 6.66 -9.29 1.04
N MET A 198 6.35 -10.23 1.93
CA MET A 198 7.02 -11.52 2.07
C MET A 198 6.57 -12.52 1.00
N THR A 199 7.04 -12.35 -0.23
CA THR A 199 6.56 -13.08 -1.42
C THR A 199 7.53 -14.13 -1.96
N LYS A 200 8.82 -14.09 -1.57
CA LYS A 200 9.87 -14.94 -2.15
C LYS A 200 10.69 -15.69 -1.10
N SER A 201 10.07 -15.99 0.05
CA SER A 201 10.68 -16.78 1.13
C SER A 201 11.99 -16.17 1.64
N GLY A 202 12.04 -14.84 1.77
CA GLY A 202 13.20 -14.09 2.26
C GLY A 202 14.30 -13.85 1.22
N LYS A 203 14.10 -14.24 -0.05
CA LYS A 203 15.09 -14.05 -1.12
C LYS A 203 15.04 -12.67 -1.75
N ALA A 204 13.94 -11.93 -1.61
CA ALA A 204 13.85 -10.55 -2.06
C ALA A 204 14.45 -9.60 -1.02
N LYS A 205 15.22 -8.62 -1.51
CA LYS A 205 15.76 -7.49 -0.74
C LYS A 205 15.76 -6.26 -1.61
N ILE A 206 15.49 -5.10 -1.01
CA ILE A 206 15.56 -3.81 -1.71
C ILE A 206 16.47 -2.82 -0.99
N ARG A 207 17.12 -1.95 -1.74
CA ARG A 207 17.87 -0.79 -1.22
C ARG A 207 17.13 0.48 -1.61
N ILE A 208 16.85 1.32 -0.62
CA ILE A 208 16.16 2.60 -0.83
C ILE A 208 17.20 3.71 -1.04
N ASP A 209 17.01 4.51 -2.09
CA ASP A 209 17.78 5.72 -2.40
C ASP A 209 19.31 5.50 -2.46
N GLY A 210 19.74 4.27 -2.78
CA GLY A 210 21.15 3.89 -2.84
C GLY A 210 21.87 3.88 -1.49
N ARG A 211 21.16 3.85 -0.35
CA ARG A 211 21.77 3.89 0.99
C ARG A 211 21.91 2.50 1.60
N ASP A 212 23.10 2.19 2.10
CA ASP A 212 23.40 0.87 2.69
C ASP A 212 22.71 0.64 4.04
N ASP A 213 22.40 1.71 4.79
CA ASP A 213 21.61 1.65 6.02
C ASP A 213 20.11 1.51 5.77
N ALA A 214 19.66 1.65 4.51
CA ALA A 214 18.28 1.51 4.07
C ALA A 214 18.05 0.29 3.16
N VAL A 215 18.74 -0.81 3.44
CA VAL A 215 18.44 -2.12 2.86
C VAL A 215 17.33 -2.81 3.65
N LEU A 216 16.27 -3.22 2.98
CA LEU A 216 15.07 -3.87 3.52
C LEU A 216 15.01 -5.33 3.06
N SER A 217 14.66 -6.23 3.98
CA SER A 217 14.33 -7.63 3.65
C SER A 217 12.82 -7.83 3.60
N GLU A 218 12.35 -8.97 3.10
CA GLU A 218 10.94 -9.32 3.11
C GLU A 218 10.25 -9.12 4.48
N GLY A 219 9.11 -8.42 4.45
CA GLY A 219 8.33 -8.01 5.60
C GLY A 219 8.79 -6.68 6.23
N ASP A 220 9.96 -6.17 5.87
CA ASP A 220 10.38 -4.83 6.30
C ASP A 220 9.61 -3.75 5.53
N GLY A 221 9.45 -2.59 6.18
CA GLY A 221 9.11 -1.33 5.54
C GLY A 221 10.14 -0.24 5.81
N ALA A 222 9.88 0.96 5.31
CA ALA A 222 10.63 2.16 5.66
C ALA A 222 9.71 3.38 5.70
N PHE A 223 9.83 4.16 6.79
CA PHE A 223 9.23 5.48 6.91
C PHE A 223 10.19 6.50 6.30
N ILE A 224 9.74 7.21 5.28
CA ILE A 224 10.49 8.23 4.58
C ILE A 224 9.78 9.57 4.78
N ASP A 225 10.46 10.52 5.42
CA ASP A 225 9.94 11.86 5.67
C ASP A 225 10.90 12.95 5.18
N ALA A 226 10.51 14.21 5.37
CA ALA A 226 11.19 15.39 4.85
C ALA A 226 11.32 15.41 3.31
N VAL A 227 10.45 14.70 2.60
CA VAL A 227 10.40 14.64 1.13
C VAL A 227 9.31 15.53 0.57
N HIS A 228 9.43 15.88 -0.71
CA HIS A 228 8.52 16.78 -1.40
C HIS A 228 7.99 16.19 -2.71
N ALA A 229 6.79 16.61 -3.12
CA ALA A 229 6.24 16.26 -4.42
C ALA A 229 7.22 16.65 -5.53
N GLY A 230 7.50 15.72 -6.44
CA GLY A 230 8.51 15.85 -7.50
C GLY A 230 9.87 15.25 -7.16
N ASP A 231 10.18 14.99 -5.89
CA ASP A 231 11.37 14.24 -5.49
C ASP A 231 11.34 12.84 -6.12
N LYS A 232 12.54 12.28 -6.37
CA LYS A 232 12.73 11.00 -7.05
C LYS A 232 13.29 9.96 -6.09
N LEU A 233 12.45 9.02 -5.67
CA LEU A 233 12.83 7.94 -4.77
C LEU A 233 13.28 6.72 -5.56
N GLY A 234 14.57 6.42 -5.53
CA GLY A 234 15.12 5.20 -6.12
C GLY A 234 14.85 3.98 -5.23
N VAL A 235 14.46 2.86 -5.85
CA VAL A 235 14.34 1.55 -5.20
C VAL A 235 15.03 0.51 -6.06
N GLU A 236 16.09 -0.11 -5.53
CA GLU A 236 16.89 -1.13 -6.21
C GLU A 236 16.61 -2.51 -5.61
N SER A 237 16.40 -3.53 -6.45
CA SER A 237 16.35 -4.92 -5.99
C SER A 237 17.78 -5.47 -5.89
N VAL A 238 18.17 -5.81 -4.66
CA VAL A 238 19.53 -6.26 -4.31
C VAL A 238 19.55 -7.68 -3.76
N GLY A 239 18.39 -8.36 -3.80
CA GLY A 239 18.24 -9.76 -3.42
C GLY A 239 18.48 -10.72 -4.57
N GLU A 240 18.12 -11.99 -4.34
CA GLU A 240 18.28 -13.10 -5.29
C GLU A 240 17.01 -13.35 -6.12
N ALA A 241 15.87 -12.80 -5.70
CA ALA A 241 14.58 -12.93 -6.37
C ALA A 241 13.96 -11.56 -6.69
N GLU A 242 12.96 -11.54 -7.57
CA GLU A 242 12.21 -10.31 -7.86
C GLU A 242 11.55 -9.77 -6.59
N ALA A 243 11.63 -8.45 -6.40
CA ALA A 243 11.07 -7.77 -5.24
C ALA A 243 9.77 -7.08 -5.65
N GLU A 244 8.64 -7.55 -5.14
CA GLU A 244 7.38 -6.80 -5.21
C GLU A 244 7.41 -5.70 -4.14
N VAL A 245 7.21 -4.45 -4.53
CA VAL A 245 7.37 -3.27 -3.67
C VAL A 245 6.11 -2.45 -3.71
N ILE A 246 5.59 -2.10 -2.53
CA ILE A 246 4.46 -1.21 -2.37
C ILE A 246 4.96 0.15 -1.88
N VAL A 247 4.47 1.22 -2.51
CA VAL A 247 4.77 2.60 -2.14
C VAL A 247 3.47 3.28 -1.76
N LEU A 248 3.39 3.77 -0.52
CA LEU A 248 2.27 4.54 0.00
C LEU A 248 2.75 5.98 0.27
N ASP A 249 2.33 6.89 -0.58
CA ASP A 249 2.78 8.27 -0.63
C ASP A 249 1.66 9.19 -0.14
N THR A 250 1.85 9.90 0.96
CA THR A 250 0.81 10.65 1.66
C THR A 250 1.33 12.01 2.16
N ALA A 251 0.43 12.96 2.43
CA ALA A 251 0.80 14.26 3.02
C ALA A 251 1.11 14.15 4.53
#